data_AF-L9K2G1-F1
#
_entry.id   AF-L9K2G1-F1
#
_cell.length_a   1.000
_cell.length_b   1.000
_cell.length_c   1.000
_cell.angle_alpha   90.00
_cell.angle_beta   90.00
_cell.angle_gamma   90.00
#
_symmetry.space_group_name_H-M   'P 1'
#
loop_
_entity.id
_entity.type
_entity.pdbx_description
1 polymer ?
#
loop_
_entity_poly.entity_id
_entity_poly.type
_entity_poly.pdbx_seq_one_letter_code
_entity_poly.pdbx_strand_id
1 'polypeptide(L)'
;MACARPLISVYSEKGESSGKNVTLPAVFKAPIRPDIVNFVHTSLRTNNRQPYAVSELAGHQTSAESWGTGESCGLNSQSPRVNTTQKRYAICSALAASALPALAMSKGHRIEEVPELPLVVEDKVEGYKKTKEAVLLLKKLKA
;
A
#
# COMPACT_ATOMS: atom_id res chain seq x y z
N MET A 1 -21.02 18.77 -3.62
CA MET A 1 -21.69 18.06 -4.72
C MET A 1 -21.72 16.56 -4.35
N ALA A 2 -22.90 15.96 -4.18
CA ALA A 2 -23.00 14.55 -3.77
C ALA A 2 -22.82 13.64 -4.99
N CYS A 3 -21.83 12.75 -4.96
CA CYS A 3 -21.54 11.83 -6.05
C CYS A 3 -22.28 10.49 -5.81
N ALA A 4 -23.15 10.07 -6.72
CA ALA A 4 -24.03 8.88 -6.57
C ALA A 4 -23.27 7.57 -6.36
N ARG A 5 -23.47 6.89 -5.23
CA ARG A 5 -22.70 5.69 -4.83
C ARG A 5 -23.36 4.43 -5.41
N PRO A 6 -22.69 3.68 -6.31
CA PRO A 6 -23.26 2.47 -6.89
C PRO A 6 -23.42 1.36 -5.84
N LEU A 7 -24.32 0.42 -6.13
CA LEU A 7 -24.43 -0.85 -5.40
C LEU A 7 -23.46 -1.86 -6.03
N ILE A 8 -22.72 -2.57 -5.18
CA ILE A 8 -21.76 -3.61 -5.57
C ILE A 8 -22.33 -4.96 -5.10
N SER A 9 -22.08 -6.03 -5.85
CA SER A 9 -22.52 -7.36 -5.44
C SER A 9 -21.49 -8.04 -4.52
N VAL A 10 -21.97 -8.93 -3.65
CA VAL A 10 -21.11 -9.76 -2.81
C VAL A 10 -21.00 -11.14 -3.44
N TYR A 11 -19.78 -11.63 -3.66
CA TYR A 11 -19.54 -12.96 -4.23
C TYR A 11 -19.46 -14.04 -3.17
N SER A 12 -20.00 -15.20 -3.51
CA SER A 12 -19.87 -16.42 -2.73
C SER A 12 -18.52 -17.12 -3.02
N GLU A 13 -18.20 -18.14 -2.22
CA GLU A 13 -17.02 -19.00 -2.40
C GLU A 13 -16.98 -19.75 -3.75
N LYS A 14 -18.08 -19.72 -4.51
CA LYS A 14 -18.19 -20.33 -5.84
C LYS A 14 -17.84 -19.37 -6.97
N GLY A 15 -17.66 -18.08 -6.69
CA GLY A 15 -17.48 -17.04 -7.71
C GLY A 15 -18.79 -16.54 -8.32
N GLU A 16 -19.93 -16.92 -7.73
CA GLU A 16 -21.26 -16.44 -8.14
C GLU A 16 -21.75 -15.35 -7.17
N SER A 17 -22.59 -14.43 -7.67
CA SER A 17 -23.21 -13.38 -6.86
C SER A 17 -24.14 -13.99 -5.81
N SER A 18 -23.92 -13.68 -4.53
CA SER A 18 -24.73 -14.15 -3.39
C SER A 18 -26.11 -13.48 -3.27
N GLY A 19 -26.44 -12.55 -4.18
CA GLY A 19 -27.66 -11.74 -4.13
C GLY A 19 -27.65 -10.65 -3.05
N LYS A 20 -26.59 -10.57 -2.23
CA LYS A 20 -26.38 -9.46 -1.30
C LYS A 20 -25.70 -8.30 -2.01
N ASN A 21 -26.14 -7.08 -1.71
CA ASN A 21 -25.59 -5.86 -2.27
C ASN A 21 -25.12 -4.93 -1.17
N VAL A 22 -23.98 -4.28 -1.41
CA VAL A 22 -23.40 -3.27 -0.51
C VAL A 22 -23.26 -1.96 -1.25
N THR A 23 -23.62 -0.84 -0.62
CA THR A 23 -23.38 0.48 -1.18
C THR A 23 -21.88 0.79 -1.19
N LEU A 24 -21.31 1.14 -2.35
CA LEU A 24 -19.89 1.50 -2.47
C LEU A 24 -19.52 2.58 -1.45
N PRO A 25 -18.60 2.36 -0.49
CA PRO A 25 -18.16 3.34 0.50
C PRO A 25 -17.75 4.70 -0.10
N ALA A 26 -17.98 5.80 0.64
CA ALA A 26 -17.59 7.14 0.20
C ALA A 26 -16.07 7.29 0.00
N VAL A 27 -15.27 6.48 0.70
CA VAL A 27 -13.81 6.50 0.63
C VAL A 27 -13.30 6.15 -0.78
N PHE A 28 -14.02 5.32 -1.55
CA PHE A 28 -13.66 4.98 -2.92
C PHE A 28 -13.79 6.14 -3.91
N LYS A 29 -14.38 7.26 -3.49
CA LYS A 29 -14.51 8.49 -4.28
C LYS A 29 -13.56 9.60 -3.82
N ALA A 30 -12.67 9.29 -2.89
CA ALA A 30 -11.69 10.26 -2.44
C ALA A 30 -10.79 10.70 -3.61
N PRO A 31 -10.31 11.95 -3.60
CA PRO A 31 -9.35 12.43 -4.59
C PRO A 31 -8.05 11.61 -4.55
N ILE A 32 -7.62 11.12 -5.70
CA ILE A 32 -6.40 10.32 -5.83
C ILE A 32 -5.19 11.26 -5.90
N ARG A 33 -4.36 11.26 -4.86
CA ARG A 33 -3.11 12.03 -4.78
C ARG A 33 -1.88 11.13 -4.73
N PRO A 34 -1.25 10.83 -5.88
CA PRO A 34 -0.09 9.93 -5.92
C PRO A 34 1.15 10.56 -5.24
N ASP A 35 1.23 11.89 -5.19
CA ASP A 35 2.26 12.67 -4.51
C ASP A 35 2.26 12.42 -3.00
N ILE A 36 1.10 12.54 -2.34
CA ILE A 36 0.96 12.27 -0.91
C ILE A 36 1.22 10.79 -0.61
N VAL A 37 0.72 9.89 -1.45
CA VAL A 37 0.96 8.46 -1.30
C VAL A 37 2.46 8.16 -1.36
N ASN A 38 3.19 8.71 -2.32
CA ASN A 38 4.63 8.49 -2.46
C ASN A 38 5.44 9.11 -1.30
N PHE A 39 5.07 10.32 -0.86
CA PHE A 39 5.67 10.97 0.30
C PHE A 39 5.51 10.11 1.56
N VAL A 40 4.28 9.72 1.89
CA VAL A 40 3.97 8.90 3.06
C VAL A 40 4.63 7.51 2.95
N HIS A 41 4.60 6.88 1.77
CA HIS A 41 5.26 5.59 1.54
C HIS A 41 6.77 5.67 1.79
N THR A 42 7.44 6.69 1.25
CA THR A 42 8.88 6.87 1.42
C THR A 42 9.26 7.05 2.88
N SER A 43 8.55 7.93 3.60
CA SER A 43 8.80 8.20 5.03
C SER A 43 8.43 7.04 5.95
N LEU A 44 7.42 6.24 5.61
CA LEU A 44 7.09 5.04 6.40
C LEU A 44 8.10 3.92 6.13
N ARG A 45 8.53 3.74 4.88
CA ARG A 45 9.51 2.72 4.48
C ARG A 45 10.88 2.93 5.14
N THR A 46 11.28 4.18 5.36
CA THR A 46 12.56 4.49 6.03
C THR A 46 12.56 4.12 7.51
N ASN A 47 11.40 4.07 8.18
CA ASN A 47 11.31 3.79 9.62
C ASN A 47 11.63 2.33 9.99
N ASN A 48 11.50 1.39 9.04
CA ASN A 48 11.75 -0.03 9.29
C ASN A 48 13.21 -0.43 9.02
N ARG A 49 14.09 0.51 8.66
CA ARG A 49 15.50 0.22 8.40
C ARG A 49 16.26 0.05 9.71
N GLN A 50 17.15 -0.93 9.75
CA GLN A 50 18.08 -1.06 10.86
C GLN A 50 19.23 -0.04 10.70
N PRO A 51 19.69 0.59 11.79
CA PRO A 51 20.88 1.43 11.74
C PRO A 51 22.09 0.54 11.43
N TYR A 52 22.93 1.00 10.52
CA TYR A 52 24.21 0.38 10.21
C TYR A 52 25.26 1.48 10.20
N ALA A 53 26.44 1.18 10.74
CA ALA A 53 27.58 2.08 10.76
C ALA A 53 28.85 1.26 10.54
N VAL A 54 29.89 1.92 10.04
CA VAL A 54 31.25 1.36 10.02
C VAL A 54 31.77 1.35 11.45
N SER A 55 32.74 0.49 11.75
CA SER A 55 33.43 0.50 13.05
C SER A 55 33.92 1.90 13.41
N GLU A 56 33.71 2.30 14.67
CA GLU A 56 34.14 3.60 15.20
C GLU A 56 35.65 3.81 15.07
N LEU A 57 36.44 2.74 15.03
CA LEU A 57 37.90 2.78 14.90
C LEU A 57 38.40 2.67 13.46
N ALA A 58 37.50 2.57 12.47
CA ALA A 58 37.90 2.45 11.08
C ALA A 58 38.62 3.72 10.60
N GLY A 59 39.84 3.56 10.11
CA GLY A 59 40.69 4.69 9.66
C GLY A 59 41.41 5.45 10.77
N HIS A 60 41.20 5.11 12.05
CA HIS A 60 41.90 5.74 13.18
C HIS A 60 43.20 5.02 13.59
N GLN A 61 43.46 3.83 13.03
CA GLN A 61 44.69 3.04 13.28
C GLN A 61 45.83 3.39 12.31
N THR A 62 45.88 4.63 11.83
CA THR A 62 46.92 5.14 10.92
C THR A 62 47.41 6.51 11.40
N SER A 63 48.72 6.70 11.49
CA SER A 63 49.31 8.01 11.81
C SER A 63 49.12 8.97 10.64
N ALA A 64 48.43 10.08 10.85
CA ALA A 64 48.22 11.14 9.85
C ALA A 64 48.36 12.52 10.51
N GLU A 65 49.18 13.40 9.92
CA GLU A 65 49.30 14.81 10.32
C GLU A 65 48.63 15.73 9.29
N SER A 66 47.97 16.79 9.78
CA SER A 66 47.20 17.76 8.97
C SER A 66 48.08 18.87 8.41
N TRP A 67 47.73 19.38 7.23
CA TRP A 67 48.32 20.59 6.62
C TRP A 67 47.38 21.82 6.61
N GLY A 68 46.33 21.85 7.45
CA GLY A 68 45.38 22.98 7.51
C GLY A 68 44.06 22.77 6.72
N THR A 69 43.04 23.57 7.07
CA THR A 69 41.61 23.16 7.06
C THR A 69 40.81 23.51 5.79
N GLY A 70 39.96 22.57 5.36
CA GLY A 70 38.80 22.82 4.50
C GLY A 70 37.78 21.67 4.55
N GLU A 71 36.54 22.02 4.94
CA GLU A 71 35.26 21.30 4.76
C GLU A 71 34.72 20.35 5.86
N SER A 72 33.41 20.51 6.08
CA SER A 72 32.56 19.87 7.08
C SER A 72 31.75 18.76 6.41
N CYS A 73 31.79 17.54 6.96
CA CYS A 73 31.00 16.40 6.48
C CYS A 73 29.74 16.23 7.37
N GLY A 74 28.57 16.36 6.75
CA GLY A 74 27.27 16.38 7.40
C GLY A 74 26.79 15.01 7.90
N LEU A 75 26.17 15.01 9.08
CA LEU A 75 25.51 13.86 9.68
C LEU A 75 24.23 13.49 8.91
N ASN A 76 24.03 12.18 8.70
CA ASN A 76 22.82 11.63 8.12
C ASN A 76 21.64 11.76 9.09
N SER A 77 20.66 12.59 8.72
CA SER A 77 19.45 12.88 9.50
C SER A 77 18.55 11.66 9.67
N GLN A 78 18.11 11.42 10.91
CA GLN A 78 17.09 10.45 11.28
C GLN A 78 15.72 10.79 10.65
N SER A 79 14.98 9.73 10.31
CA SER A 79 13.74 9.72 9.51
C SER A 79 12.64 10.70 9.99
N PRO A 80 11.97 11.44 9.09
CA PRO A 80 10.91 12.38 9.46
C PRO A 80 9.62 11.67 9.92
N ARG A 81 9.08 12.11 11.06
CA ARG A 81 7.77 11.70 11.56
C ARG A 81 6.66 12.30 10.67
N VAL A 82 5.81 11.45 10.11
CA VAL A 82 4.67 11.88 9.26
C VAL A 82 3.43 12.21 10.10
N ASN A 83 2.72 13.27 9.73
CA ASN A 83 1.46 13.69 10.36
C ASN A 83 0.34 12.64 10.17
N THR A 84 -0.49 12.43 11.20
CA THR A 84 -1.61 11.47 11.17
C THR A 84 -2.63 11.79 10.08
N THR A 85 -2.92 13.07 9.84
CA THR A 85 -3.85 13.49 8.77
C THR A 85 -3.32 13.09 7.38
N GLN A 86 -2.02 13.26 7.12
CA GLN A 86 -1.41 12.86 5.86
C GLN A 86 -1.43 11.34 5.67
N LYS A 87 -1.19 10.56 6.73
CA LYS A 87 -1.31 9.10 6.68
C LYS A 87 -2.73 8.66 6.34
N ARG A 88 -3.75 9.23 7.01
CA ARG A 88 -5.16 8.95 6.73
C ARG A 88 -5.53 9.30 5.28
N TYR A 89 -5.07 10.45 4.79
CA TYR A 89 -5.32 10.89 3.42
C TYR A 89 -4.68 9.97 2.38
N ALA A 90 -3.45 9.50 2.62
CA ALA A 90 -2.77 8.54 1.75
C ALA A 90 -3.55 7.21 1.66
N ILE A 91 -4.10 6.72 2.77
CA ILE A 91 -4.94 5.50 2.79
C ILE A 91 -6.20 5.69 1.97
N CYS A 92 -6.92 6.81 2.15
CA CYS A 92 -8.13 7.10 1.35
C CYS A 92 -7.82 7.19 -0.15
N SER A 93 -6.70 7.83 -0.50
CA SER A 93 -6.24 7.94 -1.90
C SER A 93 -5.93 6.57 -2.50
N ALA A 94 -5.29 5.69 -1.72
CA ALA A 94 -4.95 4.33 -2.16
C ALA A 94 -6.21 3.46 -2.35
N LEU A 95 -7.18 3.54 -1.45
CA LEU A 95 -8.45 2.82 -1.57
C LEU A 95 -9.25 3.27 -2.80
N ALA A 96 -9.34 4.57 -3.05
CA ALA A 96 -10.00 5.09 -4.25
C ALA A 96 -9.31 4.60 -5.53
N ALA A 97 -7.97 4.56 -5.55
CA ALA A 97 -7.22 4.07 -6.71
C ALA A 97 -7.44 2.58 -7.00
N SER A 98 -7.65 1.74 -5.97
CA SER A 98 -7.86 0.29 -6.17
C SER A 98 -9.22 -0.07 -6.73
N ALA A 99 -10.22 0.81 -6.63
CA ALA A 99 -11.52 0.63 -7.28
C ALA A 99 -11.50 0.94 -8.78
N LEU A 100 -10.42 1.53 -9.32
CA LEU A 100 -10.32 1.87 -10.74
C LEU A 100 -9.58 0.78 -11.53
N PRO A 101 -10.26 0.07 -12.46
CA PRO A 101 -9.64 -1.01 -13.23
C PRO A 101 -8.41 -0.55 -14.04
N ALA A 102 -8.46 0.65 -14.60
CA ALA A 102 -7.35 1.21 -15.38
C ALA A 102 -6.06 1.34 -14.55
N LEU A 103 -6.17 1.83 -13.31
CA LEU A 103 -5.00 1.98 -12.44
C LEU A 103 -4.48 0.62 -11.97
N ALA A 104 -5.37 -0.33 -11.65
CA ALA A 104 -4.99 -1.69 -11.27
C ALA A 104 -4.26 -2.43 -12.40
N MET A 105 -4.78 -2.37 -13.64
CA MET A 105 -4.10 -2.92 -14.82
C MET A 105 -2.76 -2.23 -15.08
N SER A 106 -2.70 -0.89 -14.98
CA SER A 106 -1.45 -0.14 -15.15
C SER A 106 -0.36 -0.53 -14.14
N LYS A 107 -0.76 -1.01 -12.96
CA LYS A 107 0.14 -1.48 -11.92
C LYS A 107 0.70 -2.89 -12.21
N GLY A 108 0.08 -3.63 -13.13
CA GLY A 108 0.48 -4.96 -13.57
C GLY A 108 -0.43 -6.10 -13.07
N HIS A 109 -1.61 -5.80 -12.52
CA HIS A 109 -2.57 -6.83 -12.13
C HIS A 109 -3.32 -7.38 -13.37
N ARG A 110 -3.43 -8.70 -13.48
CA ARG A 110 -4.17 -9.39 -14.55
C ARG A 110 -5.62 -9.60 -14.11
N ILE A 111 -6.50 -8.67 -14.47
CA ILE A 111 -7.89 -8.60 -13.97
C ILE A 111 -8.94 -8.61 -15.10
N GLU A 112 -8.57 -9.08 -16.28
CA GLU A 112 -9.42 -9.08 -17.47
C GLU A 112 -10.68 -9.93 -17.30
N GLU A 113 -10.61 -11.00 -16.50
CA GLU A 113 -11.73 -11.92 -16.28
C GLU A 113 -12.47 -11.71 -14.94
N VAL A 114 -12.07 -10.70 -14.15
CA VAL A 114 -12.70 -10.40 -12.87
C VAL A 114 -14.04 -9.68 -13.12
N PRO A 115 -15.14 -10.09 -12.46
CA PRO A 115 -16.47 -9.60 -12.80
C PRO A 115 -16.73 -8.15 -12.39
N GLU A 116 -16.18 -7.69 -11.25
CA GLU A 116 -16.25 -6.28 -10.82
C GLU A 116 -15.11 -5.88 -9.88
N LEU A 117 -14.84 -4.57 -9.81
CA LEU A 117 -13.94 -3.93 -8.85
C LEU A 117 -14.69 -2.81 -8.11
N PRO A 118 -14.55 -2.69 -6.77
CA PRO A 118 -13.82 -3.56 -5.86
C PRO A 118 -14.52 -4.91 -5.62
N LEU A 119 -13.75 -6.00 -5.58
CA LEU A 119 -14.26 -7.36 -5.36
C LEU A 119 -14.62 -7.58 -3.88
N VAL A 120 -15.88 -7.92 -3.60
CA VAL A 120 -16.38 -8.17 -2.23
C VAL A 120 -16.78 -9.64 -2.11
N VAL A 121 -16.36 -10.31 -1.05
CA VAL A 121 -16.62 -11.74 -0.81
C VAL A 121 -17.33 -11.93 0.53
N GLU A 122 -18.09 -13.01 0.71
CA GLU A 122 -18.75 -13.37 1.97
C GLU A 122 -17.78 -13.60 3.15
N ASP A 123 -18.23 -13.25 4.37
CA ASP A 123 -17.45 -13.37 5.63
C ASP A 123 -16.99 -14.80 5.96
N LYS A 124 -17.58 -15.83 5.33
CA LYS A 124 -17.17 -17.24 5.52
C LYS A 124 -15.71 -17.49 5.18
N VAL A 125 -15.14 -16.69 4.28
CA VAL A 125 -13.73 -16.78 3.87
C VAL A 125 -12.78 -16.52 5.05
N GLU A 126 -13.19 -15.74 6.05
CA GLU A 126 -12.40 -15.50 7.26
C GLU A 126 -12.13 -16.79 8.05
N GLY A 127 -13.03 -17.78 7.94
CA GLY A 127 -12.95 -19.06 8.65
C GLY A 127 -12.10 -20.14 7.97
N TYR A 128 -11.51 -19.86 6.80
CA TYR A 128 -10.71 -20.85 6.06
C TYR A 128 -9.44 -21.24 6.81
N LYS A 129 -9.23 -22.54 6.97
CA LYS A 129 -8.06 -23.09 7.68
C LYS A 129 -7.01 -23.65 6.75
N LYS A 130 -7.42 -24.11 5.56
CA LYS A 130 -6.52 -24.79 4.62
C LYS A 130 -6.22 -23.88 3.43
N THR A 131 -4.93 -23.82 3.07
CA THR A 131 -4.48 -23.10 1.88
C THR A 131 -5.09 -23.63 0.59
N LYS A 132 -5.46 -24.93 0.55
CA LYS A 132 -6.19 -25.52 -0.58
C LYS A 132 -7.52 -24.82 -0.85
N GLU A 133 -8.28 -24.51 0.20
CA GLU A 133 -9.57 -23.84 0.09
C GLU A 133 -9.38 -22.40 -0.41
N ALA A 134 -8.37 -21.68 0.12
CA ALA A 134 -8.04 -20.32 -0.30
C ALA A 134 -7.60 -20.24 -1.77
N VAL A 135 -6.75 -21.16 -2.25
CA VAL A 135 -6.31 -21.19 -3.65
C VAL A 135 -7.47 -21.55 -4.60
N LEU A 136 -8.36 -22.45 -4.17
CA LEU A 136 -9.56 -22.77 -4.96
C LEU A 136 -10.48 -21.57 -5.11
N LEU A 137 -10.64 -20.76 -4.06
CA LEU A 137 -11.42 -19.54 -4.11
C LEU A 137 -10.83 -18.52 -5.08
N LEU A 138 -9.51 -18.25 -5.03
CA LEU A 138 -8.85 -17.34 -5.96
C LEU A 138 -9.01 -17.76 -7.42
N LYS A 139 -8.87 -19.06 -7.70
CA LYS A 139 -9.09 -19.61 -9.05
C LYS A 139 -10.52 -19.42 -9.56
N LYS A 140 -11.51 -19.50 -8.67
CA LYS A 140 -12.93 -19.29 -9.03
C LYS A 140 -13.27 -17.82 -9.23
N LEU A 141 -12.66 -16.93 -8.43
CA LEU A 141 -12.81 -15.48 -8.55
C LEU A 141 -11.95 -14.89 -9.68
N LYS A 142 -11.07 -15.70 -10.28
CA LYS A 142 -10.19 -15.34 -11.40
C LYS A 142 -9.27 -14.16 -11.08
N ALA A 143 -8.81 -14.12 -9.83
CA ALA A 143 -7.95 -13.07 -9.26
C ALA A 143 -6.57 -13.62 -8.86
#